data_AF-A0A8S2LBW0-F1
#
_entry.id   AF-A0A8S2LBW0-F1
#
_cell.length_a   1.000
_cell.length_b   1.000
_cell.length_c   1.000
_cell.angle_alpha   90.00
_cell.angle_beta   90.00
_cell.angle_gamma   90.00
#
_symmetry.space_group_name_H-M   'P 1'
#
loop_
_entity.id
_entity.type
_entity.pdbx_description
1 polymer ?
#
loop_
_entity_poly.entity_id
_entity_poly.type
_entity_poly.pdbx_seq_one_letter_code
_entity_poly.pdbx_strand_id
1 'polypeptide(L)'
;NNLPDLKCFHLQYDCLSDTYDRQILPILRRMSNIEALNLHLTIDKQTKFIDGKHMYNEIIVHMSRLRAFNFYFCTFIRLNQSTQNFSNDDILQTFPNMICQKADCMIQYRCFNVKYHLFSLPFMFDYLSFIDNTFPNIIFNHVIRLVLDDGIAFEHEFFMRIASSFPLLKVLHVLNHMPQSPMLNKINSNDNQLYLPVIEYPYLHSLDLELAHHDYAEQFLNDRKVHLPHLTKLTVYYHDLKIVTRNFTNSRTRFNCMKVKQLNLCCKTSIHSEDFYAYFPSL
;
A
#
# COMPACT_ATOMS: atom_id res chain seq x y z
N ASN A 1 18.12 22.95 -25.13
CA ASN A 1 16.75 22.56 -25.49
C ASN A 1 15.81 22.98 -24.40
N ASN A 2 15.16 24.13 -24.62
CA ASN A 2 14.27 24.78 -23.66
C ASN A 2 13.04 23.90 -23.43
N LEU A 3 12.83 23.44 -22.20
CA LEU A 3 11.53 22.95 -21.77
C LEU A 3 10.54 24.13 -21.86
N PRO A 4 9.28 23.91 -22.30
CA PRO A 4 8.26 24.94 -22.30
C PRO A 4 8.12 25.58 -20.91
N ASP A 5 7.56 26.80 -20.84
CA ASP A 5 7.25 27.53 -19.59
C ASP A 5 6.14 26.81 -18.80
N LEU A 6 6.48 25.64 -18.30
CA LEU A 6 5.63 24.73 -17.60
C LEU A 6 5.54 25.19 -16.14
N LYS A 7 4.34 25.57 -15.71
CA LYS A 7 4.09 26.01 -14.33
C LYS A 7 3.82 24.87 -13.37
N CYS A 8 3.23 23.78 -13.87
CA CYS A 8 2.87 22.61 -13.06
C CYS A 8 3.42 21.35 -13.69
N PHE A 9 4.08 20.51 -12.90
CA PHE A 9 4.61 19.22 -13.36
C PHE A 9 4.21 18.10 -12.40
N HIS A 10 3.85 16.96 -12.97
CA HIS A 10 3.58 15.73 -12.24
C HIS A 10 4.43 14.62 -12.83
N LEU A 11 5.20 13.94 -11.98
CA LEU A 11 6.02 12.80 -12.36
C LEU A 11 5.72 11.63 -11.43
N GLN A 12 5.33 10.50 -12.01
CA GLN A 12 5.25 9.22 -11.35
C GLN A 12 6.18 8.24 -12.05
N TYR A 13 7.15 7.68 -11.35
CA TYR A 13 8.17 6.84 -11.97
C TYR A 13 8.77 5.80 -11.02
N ASP A 14 8.86 4.56 -11.49
CA ASP A 14 9.57 3.47 -10.82
C ASP A 14 10.93 3.31 -11.47
N CYS A 15 12.01 3.37 -10.69
CA CYS A 15 13.36 3.40 -11.24
C CYS A 15 14.42 2.75 -10.35
N LEU A 16 15.56 2.44 -10.96
CA LEU A 16 16.77 2.07 -10.23
C LEU A 16 17.52 3.33 -9.77
N SER A 17 18.30 3.23 -8.70
CA SER A 17 19.12 4.33 -8.17
C SER A 17 19.92 5.08 -9.26
N ASP A 18 20.60 4.35 -10.16
CA ASP A 18 21.38 4.98 -11.24
C ASP A 18 20.52 5.82 -12.19
N THR A 19 19.26 5.43 -12.39
CA THR A 19 18.31 6.16 -13.25
C THR A 19 17.82 7.43 -12.56
N TYR A 20 17.57 7.37 -11.26
CA TYR A 20 17.24 8.55 -10.46
C TYR A 20 18.34 9.62 -10.58
N ASP A 21 19.59 9.24 -10.35
CA ASP A 21 20.72 10.19 -10.34
C ASP A 21 21.07 10.70 -11.75
N ARG A 22 21.05 9.83 -12.77
CA ARG A 22 21.52 10.18 -14.13
C ARG A 22 20.44 10.74 -15.04
N GLN A 23 19.17 10.47 -14.78
CA GLN A 23 18.07 10.85 -15.68
C GLN A 23 17.07 11.77 -15.00
N ILE A 24 16.59 11.40 -13.81
CA ILE A 24 15.52 12.16 -13.13
C ILE A 24 16.05 13.48 -12.58
N LEU A 25 17.11 13.46 -11.76
CA LEU A 25 17.67 14.68 -11.17
C LEU A 25 18.07 15.73 -12.22
N PRO A 26 18.79 15.39 -13.32
CA PRO A 26 19.14 16.38 -14.35
C PRO A 26 17.94 17.02 -15.04
N ILE A 27 16.83 16.30 -15.19
CA ILE A 27 15.59 16.86 -15.74
C ILE A 27 14.97 17.83 -14.74
N LEU A 28 14.81 17.42 -13.47
CA LEU A 28 14.22 18.26 -12.42
C LEU A 28 15.02 19.57 -12.24
N ARG A 29 16.35 19.50 -12.22
CA ARG A 29 17.23 20.67 -12.07
C ARG A 29 17.10 21.71 -13.20
N ARG A 30 16.60 21.32 -14.38
CA ARG A 30 16.38 22.21 -15.52
C ARG A 30 15.02 22.91 -15.49
N MET A 31 14.13 22.53 -14.58
CA MET A 31 12.76 23.03 -14.50
C MET A 31 12.63 24.25 -13.57
N SER A 32 13.45 25.28 -13.79
CA SER A 32 13.53 26.46 -12.90
C SER A 32 12.26 27.32 -12.86
N ASN A 33 11.38 27.19 -13.86
CA ASN A 33 10.15 27.97 -14.00
C ASN A 33 8.92 27.34 -13.33
N ILE A 34 9.03 26.11 -12.79
CA ILE A 34 7.91 25.42 -12.16
C ILE A 34 7.46 26.17 -10.89
N GLU A 35 6.14 26.34 -10.76
CA GLU A 35 5.46 26.87 -9.58
C GLU A 35 4.87 25.75 -8.71
N ALA A 36 4.49 24.61 -9.28
CA ALA A 36 3.96 23.45 -8.57
C ALA A 36 4.53 22.11 -9.06
N LEU A 37 5.04 21.29 -8.15
CA LEU A 37 5.61 19.97 -8.44
C LEU A 37 4.91 18.87 -7.63
N ASN A 38 4.47 17.82 -8.32
CA ASN A 38 4.02 16.57 -7.71
C ASN A 38 4.97 15.45 -8.11
N LEU A 39 5.66 14.83 -7.15
CA LEU A 39 6.70 13.85 -7.41
C LEU A 39 6.43 12.54 -6.68
N HIS A 40 6.08 11.48 -7.43
CA HIS A 40 5.90 10.13 -6.91
C HIS A 40 7.02 9.25 -7.47
N LEU A 41 7.97 8.83 -6.63
CA LEU A 41 9.11 8.04 -7.06
C LEU A 41 9.25 6.78 -6.23
N THR A 42 9.35 5.64 -6.91
CA THR A 42 9.82 4.39 -6.32
C THR A 42 11.25 4.14 -6.79
N ILE A 43 12.19 3.98 -5.86
CA ILE A 43 13.62 3.88 -6.18
C ILE A 43 14.18 2.59 -5.59
N ASP A 44 14.60 1.67 -6.45
CA ASP A 44 15.21 0.41 -6.04
C ASP A 44 16.75 0.48 -6.04
N LYS A 45 17.37 -0.30 -5.16
CA LYS A 45 18.83 -0.46 -4.99
C LYS A 45 19.57 0.84 -4.68
N GLN A 46 18.97 1.72 -3.88
CA GLN A 46 19.67 2.91 -3.46
C GLN A 46 20.71 2.57 -2.38
N THR A 47 21.83 3.29 -2.37
CA THR A 47 22.91 3.12 -1.38
C THR A 47 22.81 4.12 -0.22
N LYS A 48 21.94 5.12 -0.33
CA LYS A 48 21.76 6.21 0.65
C LYS A 48 20.29 6.56 0.78
N PHE A 49 19.91 7.10 1.94
CA PHE A 49 18.59 7.66 2.17
C PHE A 49 18.42 8.97 1.38
N ILE A 50 17.22 9.22 0.86
CA ILE A 50 16.81 10.54 0.39
C ILE A 50 16.21 11.26 1.59
N ASP A 51 17.00 12.15 2.17
CA ASP A 51 16.61 12.97 3.31
C ASP A 51 16.21 14.39 2.85
N GLY A 52 15.79 15.24 3.78
CA GLY A 52 15.35 16.60 3.47
C GLY A 52 16.49 17.46 2.89
N LYS A 53 17.73 17.21 3.32
CA LYS A 53 18.92 17.89 2.80
C LYS A 53 19.21 17.51 1.35
N HIS A 54 19.13 16.22 1.01
CA HIS A 54 19.23 15.71 -0.36
C HIS A 54 18.16 16.36 -1.23
N MET A 55 16.89 16.31 -0.82
CA MET A 55 15.80 16.92 -1.57
C MET A 55 16.00 18.42 -1.80
N TYR A 56 16.47 19.14 -0.78
CA TYR A 56 16.73 20.57 -0.90
C TYR A 56 17.84 20.85 -1.94
N ASN A 57 18.98 20.20 -1.78
CA ASN A 57 20.17 20.44 -2.61
C ASN A 57 19.98 19.98 -4.06
N GLU A 58 19.21 18.91 -4.26
CA GLU A 58 19.14 18.22 -5.55
C GLU A 58 17.94 18.66 -6.39
N ILE A 59 16.88 19.15 -5.74
CA ILE A 59 15.61 19.50 -6.40
C ILE A 59 15.26 20.95 -6.11
N ILE A 60 15.04 21.32 -4.85
CA ILE A 60 14.39 22.58 -4.50
C ILE A 60 15.24 23.81 -4.82
N VAL A 61 16.53 23.77 -4.53
CA VAL A 61 17.43 24.92 -4.78
C VAL A 61 17.48 25.32 -6.25
N HIS A 62 17.12 24.40 -7.16
CA HIS A 62 17.08 24.63 -8.60
C HIS A 62 15.73 25.17 -9.10
N MET A 63 14.69 25.20 -8.27
CA MET A 63 13.32 25.60 -8.63
C MET A 63 12.90 26.85 -7.85
N SER A 64 13.55 27.99 -8.14
CA SER A 64 13.32 29.27 -7.43
C SER A 64 11.87 29.78 -7.41
N ARG A 65 11.01 29.31 -8.32
CA ARG A 65 9.59 29.69 -8.41
C ARG A 65 8.64 28.71 -7.73
N LEU A 66 9.15 27.60 -7.17
CA LEU A 66 8.34 26.55 -6.58
C LEU A 66 7.59 27.07 -5.35
N ARG A 67 6.26 26.98 -5.38
CA ARG A 67 5.36 27.39 -4.30
C ARG A 67 4.62 26.22 -3.69
N ALA A 68 4.40 25.16 -4.48
CA ALA A 68 3.75 23.94 -4.03
C ALA A 68 4.62 22.74 -4.38
N PHE A 69 4.93 21.91 -3.39
CA PHE A 69 5.69 20.70 -3.60
C PHE A 69 5.06 19.54 -2.82
N ASN A 70 4.44 18.62 -3.55
CA ASN A 70 3.95 17.36 -3.01
C ASN A 70 4.88 16.24 -3.47
N PHE A 71 5.22 15.35 -2.56
CA PHE A 71 6.10 14.23 -2.90
C PHE A 71 5.74 12.96 -2.14
N TYR A 72 6.10 11.85 -2.75
CA TYR A 72 6.18 10.53 -2.14
C TYR A 72 7.38 9.81 -2.74
N PHE A 73 8.32 9.44 -1.89
CA PHE A 73 9.48 8.62 -2.22
C PHE A 73 9.33 7.28 -1.49
N CYS A 74 9.41 6.19 -2.23
CA CYS A 74 9.51 4.85 -1.70
C CYS A 74 10.86 4.27 -2.14
N THR A 75 11.81 4.16 -1.23
CA THR A 75 13.14 3.63 -1.57
C THR A 75 13.41 2.30 -0.90
N PHE A 76 14.04 1.41 -1.66
CA PHE A 76 14.61 0.16 -1.19
C PHE A 76 16.13 0.27 -1.11
N ILE A 77 16.65 0.20 0.11
CA ILE A 77 18.08 0.33 0.43
C ILE A 77 18.60 -1.04 0.86
N ARG A 78 19.72 -1.49 0.31
CA ARG A 78 20.41 -2.68 0.82
C ARG A 78 21.22 -2.31 2.06
N LEU A 79 20.98 -3.01 3.17
CA LEU A 79 21.77 -2.88 4.38
C LEU A 79 23.14 -3.52 4.14
N ASN A 80 24.19 -2.70 4.12
CA ASN A 80 25.55 -3.19 4.29
C ASN A 80 25.86 -3.25 5.80
N GLN A 81 26.87 -3.99 6.23
CA GLN A 81 27.20 -4.19 7.67
C GLN A 81 27.42 -2.89 8.49
N SER A 82 27.46 -1.72 7.85
CA SER A 82 27.70 -0.39 8.45
C SER A 82 26.50 0.56 8.44
N THR A 83 25.32 0.17 7.96
CA THR A 83 24.14 1.05 8.00
C THR A 83 23.64 1.20 9.44
N GLN A 84 23.79 2.41 9.99
CA GLN A 84 23.13 2.80 11.23
C GLN A 84 21.62 2.64 11.09
N ASN A 85 20.96 2.11 12.12
CA ASN A 85 19.51 2.08 12.19
C ASN A 85 19.01 3.50 12.46
N PHE A 86 18.46 4.15 11.44
CA PHE A 86 17.78 5.44 11.56
C PHE A 86 16.34 5.25 12.06
N SER A 87 15.93 6.10 12.98
CA SER A 87 14.53 6.25 13.37
C SER A 87 13.80 7.18 12.39
N ASN A 88 12.47 7.17 12.43
CA ASN A 88 11.66 8.15 11.69
C ASN A 88 12.04 9.59 12.09
N ASP A 89 12.29 9.84 13.38
CA ASP A 89 12.64 11.15 13.90
C ASP A 89 13.97 11.65 13.33
N ASP A 90 14.96 10.77 13.18
CA ASP A 90 16.26 11.13 12.59
C ASP A 90 16.10 11.63 11.15
N ILE A 91 15.21 11.00 10.36
CA ILE A 91 14.92 11.43 8.99
C ILE A 91 14.18 12.75 9.02
N LEU A 92 13.12 12.89 9.83
CA LEU A 92 12.29 14.09 9.85
C LEU A 92 13.05 15.33 10.35
N GLN A 93 14.06 15.16 11.20
CA GLN A 93 14.96 16.25 11.62
C GLN A 93 15.78 16.86 10.48
N THR A 94 15.89 16.19 9.32
CA THR A 94 16.60 16.71 8.14
C THR A 94 15.76 17.65 7.26
N PHE A 95 14.50 17.92 7.64
CA PHE A 95 13.55 18.76 6.90
C PHE A 95 13.40 20.21 7.41
N PRO A 96 14.34 20.86 8.13
CA PRO A 96 14.08 22.20 8.62
C PRO A 96 13.93 23.17 7.43
N ASN A 97 12.87 23.98 7.45
CA ASN A 97 12.59 25.08 6.51
C ASN A 97 12.30 24.68 5.05
N MET A 98 11.77 23.48 4.79
CA MET A 98 11.35 23.12 3.43
C MET A 98 10.05 23.84 2.99
N ILE A 99 9.89 24.06 1.68
CA ILE A 99 8.69 24.68 1.07
C ILE A 99 7.42 23.83 1.31
N CYS A 100 7.58 22.53 1.53
CA CYS A 100 6.50 21.65 1.95
C CYS A 100 6.12 21.92 3.42
N GLN A 101 4.83 22.14 3.68
CA GLN A 101 4.34 22.54 5.01
C GLN A 101 4.65 21.50 6.09
N LYS A 102 4.56 20.20 5.77
CA LYS A 102 4.85 19.06 6.65
C LYS A 102 5.27 17.83 5.85
N ALA A 103 6.12 16.99 6.42
CA ALA A 103 6.50 15.68 5.90
C ALA A 103 6.33 14.62 6.98
N ASP A 104 6.14 13.37 6.55
CA ASP A 104 6.12 12.19 7.41
C ASP A 104 6.87 11.04 6.73
N CYS A 105 7.24 10.02 7.49
CA CYS A 105 7.96 8.88 6.97
C CYS A 105 7.59 7.55 7.66
N MET A 106 7.86 6.46 6.96
CA MET A 106 7.70 5.09 7.44
C MET A 106 8.96 4.32 7.11
N ILE A 107 9.62 3.71 8.08
CA ILE A 107 10.81 2.90 7.86
C ILE A 107 10.52 1.45 8.26
N GLN A 108 10.78 0.54 7.33
CA GLN A 108 10.62 -0.89 7.51
C GLN A 108 11.98 -1.57 7.36
N TYR A 109 12.44 -2.20 8.44
CA TYR A 109 13.67 -2.99 8.44
C TYR A 109 13.33 -4.45 8.12
N ARG A 110 13.87 -4.97 7.01
CA ARG A 110 13.86 -6.40 6.67
C ARG A 110 15.30 -6.90 6.62
N CYS A 111 15.55 -8.16 6.97
CA CYS A 111 16.88 -8.74 7.21
C CYS A 111 18.09 -8.06 6.54
N PHE A 112 18.05 -7.89 5.21
CA PHE A 112 19.14 -7.26 4.44
C PHE A 112 18.74 -5.99 3.68
N ASN A 113 17.51 -5.50 3.86
CA ASN A 113 16.98 -4.34 3.14
C ASN A 113 16.16 -3.42 4.06
N VAL A 114 16.30 -2.13 3.88
CA VAL A 114 15.38 -1.14 4.43
C VAL A 114 14.47 -0.64 3.33
N LYS A 115 13.17 -0.70 3.58
CA LYS A 115 12.19 0.02 2.78
C LYS A 115 11.83 1.27 3.55
N TYR A 116 11.94 2.43 2.92
CA TYR A 116 11.53 3.67 3.55
C TYR A 116 10.57 4.44 2.64
N HIS A 117 9.56 5.01 3.26
CA HIS A 117 8.58 5.87 2.63
C HIS A 117 8.75 7.25 3.21
N LEU A 118 8.76 8.27 2.36
CA LEU A 118 8.85 9.67 2.77
C LEU A 118 7.91 10.49 1.92
N PHE A 119 7.03 11.26 2.55
CA PHE A 119 5.97 11.95 1.84
C PHE A 119 5.57 13.28 2.49
N SER A 120 5.03 14.16 1.66
CA SER A 120 4.41 15.40 2.08
C SER A 120 3.02 15.16 2.68
N LEU A 121 2.63 16.00 3.64
CA LEU A 121 1.27 16.04 4.18
C LEU A 121 0.53 17.33 3.76
N PRO A 122 -0.77 17.26 3.43
CA PRO A 122 -1.59 16.04 3.30
C PRO A 122 -1.11 15.16 2.13
N PHE A 123 -1.34 13.85 2.22
CA PHE A 123 -0.96 12.93 1.15
C PHE A 123 -1.87 13.10 -0.07
N MET A 124 -1.31 13.48 -1.21
CA MET A 124 -2.06 13.89 -2.41
C MET A 124 -2.10 12.85 -3.54
N PHE A 125 -1.45 11.69 -3.36
CA PHE A 125 -1.40 10.66 -4.40
C PHE A 125 -2.51 9.63 -4.24
N ASP A 126 -2.90 9.02 -5.35
CA ASP A 126 -4.01 8.07 -5.44
C ASP A 126 -3.59 6.61 -5.15
N TYR A 127 -2.29 6.39 -5.00
CA TYR A 127 -1.66 5.11 -4.81
C TYR A 127 -0.65 5.15 -3.67
N LEU A 128 -0.69 4.12 -2.82
CA LEU A 128 0.31 3.88 -1.79
C LEU A 128 0.63 2.39 -1.77
N SER A 129 1.91 2.05 -1.82
CA SER A 129 2.35 0.66 -1.97
C SER A 129 3.23 0.21 -0.83
N PHE A 130 3.16 -1.08 -0.54
CA PHE A 130 4.06 -1.80 0.34
C PHE A 130 4.05 -1.35 1.81
N ILE A 131 2.90 -0.92 2.30
CA ILE A 131 2.73 -0.60 3.72
C ILE A 131 2.60 -1.86 4.57
N ASP A 132 3.09 -1.79 5.80
CA ASP A 132 3.11 -2.88 6.77
C ASP A 132 2.29 -2.52 8.01
N ASN A 133 2.35 -3.36 9.06
CA ASN A 133 1.63 -3.13 10.32
C ASN A 133 1.96 -1.80 11.03
N THR A 134 3.06 -1.14 10.65
CA THR A 134 3.62 0.03 11.34
C THR A 134 3.19 1.37 10.76
N PHE A 135 2.37 1.39 9.69
CA PHE A 135 1.96 2.65 9.06
C PHE A 135 1.31 3.63 10.08
N PRO A 136 1.50 4.94 9.93
CA PRO A 136 1.10 5.92 10.93
C PRO A 136 -0.42 6.10 10.96
N ASN A 137 -0.93 6.64 12.07
CA ASN A 137 -2.35 6.95 12.21
C ASN A 137 -2.73 8.24 11.43
N ILE A 138 -2.69 8.14 10.10
CA ILE A 138 -2.99 9.22 9.15
C ILE A 138 -4.19 8.80 8.30
N ILE A 139 -5.01 9.78 7.91
CA ILE A 139 -6.10 9.58 6.95
C ILE A 139 -5.59 9.94 5.55
N PHE A 140 -5.51 8.95 4.68
CA PHE A 140 -5.06 9.07 3.30
C PHE A 140 -6.26 9.28 2.36
N ASN A 141 -6.86 10.47 2.42
CA ASN A 141 -8.11 10.80 1.71
C ASN A 141 -8.06 10.62 0.18
N HIS A 142 -6.87 10.68 -0.44
CA HIS A 142 -6.73 10.57 -1.89
C HIS A 142 -6.41 9.14 -2.36
N VAL A 143 -5.96 8.26 -1.46
CA VAL A 143 -5.51 6.92 -1.82
C VAL A 143 -6.70 6.02 -2.13
N ILE A 144 -6.77 5.57 -3.38
CA ILE A 144 -7.77 4.63 -3.89
C ILE A 144 -7.18 3.26 -4.19
N ARG A 145 -5.85 3.14 -4.28
CA ARG A 145 -5.14 1.89 -4.58
C ARG A 145 -4.08 1.63 -3.51
N LEU A 146 -4.11 0.46 -2.90
CA LEU A 146 -3.26 0.11 -1.78
C LEU A 146 -2.63 -1.27 -1.95
N VAL A 147 -1.33 -1.37 -1.68
CA VAL A 147 -0.62 -2.65 -1.57
C VAL A 147 -0.10 -2.80 -0.16
N LEU A 148 -0.49 -3.88 0.52
CA LEU A 148 0.00 -4.27 1.83
C LEU A 148 1.10 -5.32 1.66
N ASP A 149 2.22 -5.16 2.35
CA ASP A 149 3.33 -6.12 2.32
C ASP A 149 4.04 -6.11 3.68
N ASP A 150 4.09 -7.26 4.35
CA ASP A 150 4.77 -7.41 5.62
C ASP A 150 5.45 -8.79 5.72
N GLY A 151 6.57 -8.83 6.46
CA GLY A 151 7.27 -10.07 6.81
C GLY A 151 6.67 -10.76 8.04
N ILE A 152 5.79 -10.08 8.78
CA ILE A 152 5.01 -10.65 9.87
C ILE A 152 3.53 -10.71 9.51
N ALA A 153 2.76 -11.53 10.21
CA ALA A 153 1.33 -11.68 9.98
C ALA A 153 0.55 -10.36 10.21
N PHE A 154 -0.48 -10.11 9.40
CA PHE A 154 -1.43 -9.03 9.69
C PHE A 154 -2.48 -9.50 10.70
N GLU A 155 -2.89 -8.60 11.59
CA GLU A 155 -3.97 -8.84 12.55
C GLU A 155 -5.33 -8.38 12.00
N HIS A 156 -6.44 -8.73 12.66
CA HIS A 156 -7.76 -8.21 12.28
C HIS A 156 -7.83 -6.67 12.47
N GLU A 157 -7.27 -6.18 13.57
CA GLU A 157 -7.12 -4.76 13.90
C GLU A 157 -6.42 -3.96 12.82
N PHE A 158 -5.44 -4.58 12.15
CA PHE A 158 -4.75 -3.95 11.06
C PHE A 158 -5.72 -3.58 9.94
N PHE A 159 -6.58 -4.50 9.53
CA PHE A 159 -7.59 -4.23 8.51
C PHE A 159 -8.63 -3.19 8.97
N MET A 160 -8.97 -3.14 10.27
CA MET A 160 -9.81 -2.06 10.82
C MET A 160 -9.14 -0.68 10.63
N ARG A 161 -7.84 -0.59 10.93
CA ARG A 161 -7.06 0.63 10.71
C ARG A 161 -6.98 0.98 9.23
N ILE A 162 -6.85 0.00 8.33
CA ILE A 162 -6.89 0.25 6.89
C ILE A 162 -8.25 0.86 6.49
N ALA A 163 -9.37 0.30 6.96
CA ALA A 163 -10.69 0.85 6.63
C ALA A 163 -10.87 2.30 7.10
N SER A 164 -10.35 2.65 8.29
CA SER A 164 -10.41 4.02 8.81
C SER A 164 -9.45 4.99 8.11
N SER A 165 -8.25 4.54 7.75
CA SER A 165 -7.21 5.39 7.16
C SER A 165 -7.37 5.58 5.66
N PHE A 166 -8.08 4.69 4.96
CA PHE A 166 -8.25 4.71 3.50
C PHE A 166 -9.74 4.72 3.13
N PRO A 167 -10.48 5.79 3.45
CA PRO A 167 -11.94 5.82 3.32
C PRO A 167 -12.45 5.69 1.88
N LEU A 168 -11.62 5.99 0.87
CA LEU A 168 -11.96 5.90 -0.56
C LEU A 168 -11.31 4.69 -1.26
N LEU A 169 -10.83 3.70 -0.50
CA LEU A 169 -10.10 2.55 -1.05
C LEU A 169 -10.95 1.76 -2.06
N LYS A 170 -10.42 1.63 -3.28
CA LYS A 170 -11.06 0.95 -4.42
C LYS A 170 -10.37 -0.35 -4.80
N VAL A 171 -9.04 -0.40 -4.66
CA VAL A 171 -8.21 -1.55 -5.00
C VAL A 171 -7.31 -1.88 -3.82
N LEU A 172 -7.37 -3.12 -3.36
CA LEU A 172 -6.52 -3.63 -2.28
C LEU A 172 -5.76 -4.87 -2.77
N HIS A 173 -4.45 -4.85 -2.60
CA HIS A 173 -3.58 -6.00 -2.82
C HIS A 173 -2.92 -6.38 -1.49
N VAL A 174 -3.06 -7.63 -1.08
CA VAL A 174 -2.44 -8.16 0.14
C VAL A 174 -1.32 -9.11 -0.23
N LEU A 175 -0.09 -8.77 0.16
CA LEU A 175 1.11 -9.57 -0.04
C LEU A 175 1.61 -10.05 1.33
N ASN A 176 1.11 -11.19 1.80
CA ASN A 176 1.55 -11.75 3.07
C ASN A 176 1.31 -13.25 3.11
N HIS A 177 2.38 -14.03 3.10
CA HIS A 177 2.31 -15.49 3.10
C HIS A 177 2.19 -16.07 4.51
N MET A 178 2.34 -15.24 5.55
CA MET A 178 2.19 -15.68 6.93
C MET A 178 0.71 -15.86 7.25
N PRO A 179 0.34 -16.96 7.93
CA PRO A 179 -0.99 -17.12 8.48
C PRO A 179 -1.42 -15.90 9.29
N GLN A 180 -2.69 -15.52 9.20
CA GLN A 180 -3.19 -14.37 9.95
C GLN A 180 -2.98 -14.64 11.43
N SER A 181 -2.39 -13.67 12.16
CA SER A 181 -2.07 -13.89 13.57
C SER A 181 -3.38 -14.12 14.33
N PRO A 182 -3.54 -15.27 15.05
CA PRO A 182 -4.65 -15.39 15.97
C PRO A 182 -4.47 -14.30 17.03
N MET A 183 -5.54 -13.63 17.42
CA MET A 183 -5.47 -12.57 18.44
C MET A 183 -4.75 -13.07 19.70
N LEU A 184 -3.47 -12.73 19.84
CA LEU A 184 -2.70 -12.93 21.05
C LEU A 184 -3.06 -11.75 21.97
N ASN A 185 -3.95 -12.03 22.93
CA ASN A 185 -4.34 -11.22 24.11
C ASN A 185 -5.72 -10.55 24.10
N LYS A 186 -6.78 -11.37 24.27
CA LYS A 186 -7.81 -11.17 25.32
C LYS A 186 -8.25 -12.51 25.93
N ILE A 187 -7.32 -13.46 26.08
CA ILE A 187 -7.55 -14.80 26.66
C ILE A 187 -7.55 -14.74 28.21
N ASN A 188 -8.23 -13.75 28.78
CA ASN A 188 -8.44 -13.64 30.23
C ASN A 188 -9.91 -13.42 30.62
N SER A 189 -10.83 -13.77 29.74
CA SER A 189 -12.26 -13.79 30.07
C SER A 189 -12.88 -15.08 29.56
N ASN A 190 -13.05 -16.02 30.49
CA ASN A 190 -14.08 -17.04 30.41
C ASN A 190 -15.39 -16.36 29.96
N ASP A 191 -16.07 -16.98 29.00
CA ASP A 191 -17.33 -16.52 28.40
C ASP A 191 -17.29 -15.17 27.68
N ASN A 192 -17.01 -15.22 26.38
CA ASN A 192 -17.88 -14.70 25.31
C ASN A 192 -17.07 -14.64 24.01
N GLN A 193 -17.65 -15.13 22.92
CA GLN A 193 -17.15 -14.87 21.57
C GLN A 193 -16.87 -13.37 21.46
N LEU A 194 -15.61 -12.97 21.28
CA LEU A 194 -15.24 -11.59 20.97
C LEU A 194 -15.94 -11.23 19.66
N TYR A 195 -17.07 -10.52 19.76
CA TYR A 195 -17.76 -9.91 18.63
C TYR A 195 -16.89 -8.74 18.16
N LEU A 196 -15.97 -9.03 17.24
CA LEU A 196 -15.26 -7.98 16.52
C LEU A 196 -16.23 -7.26 15.60
N PRO A 197 -16.12 -5.93 15.48
CA PRO A 197 -16.95 -5.19 14.54
C PRO A 197 -16.68 -5.68 13.12
N VAL A 198 -17.74 -5.80 12.33
CA VAL A 198 -17.59 -6.09 10.89
C VAL A 198 -16.91 -4.90 10.24
N ILE A 199 -15.81 -5.16 9.53
CA ILE A 199 -15.08 -4.11 8.80
C ILE A 199 -15.83 -3.81 7.52
N GLU A 200 -16.07 -2.55 7.21
CA GLU A 200 -16.71 -2.15 5.97
C GLU A 200 -15.70 -1.49 5.01
N TYR A 201 -15.65 -1.99 3.78
CA TYR A 201 -14.95 -1.32 2.69
C TYR A 201 -15.95 -0.87 1.62
N PRO A 202 -16.55 0.32 1.77
CA PRO A 202 -17.70 0.74 0.97
C PRO A 202 -17.37 1.00 -0.50
N TYR A 203 -16.09 1.18 -0.87
CA TYR A 203 -15.70 1.46 -2.26
C TYR A 203 -14.80 0.38 -2.87
N LEU A 204 -14.46 -0.67 -2.11
CA LEU A 204 -13.53 -1.70 -2.57
C LEU A 204 -14.19 -2.55 -3.65
N HIS A 205 -13.69 -2.42 -4.88
CA HIS A 205 -14.21 -3.15 -6.03
C HIS A 205 -13.24 -4.20 -6.56
N SER A 206 -11.95 -4.09 -6.25
CA SER A 206 -10.91 -5.05 -6.63
C SER A 206 -10.12 -5.50 -5.41
N LEU A 207 -10.10 -6.81 -5.17
CA LEU A 207 -9.30 -7.43 -4.12
C LEU A 207 -8.33 -8.43 -4.75
N ASP A 208 -7.05 -8.27 -4.46
CA ASP A 208 -5.99 -9.17 -4.91
C ASP A 208 -5.34 -9.86 -3.70
N LEU A 209 -5.44 -11.19 -3.70
CA LEU A 209 -4.93 -12.09 -2.68
C LEU A 209 -4.03 -13.17 -3.29
N GLU A 210 -3.50 -12.96 -4.51
CA GLU A 210 -2.66 -13.96 -5.18
C GLU A 210 -1.49 -14.40 -4.30
N LEU A 211 -0.80 -13.47 -3.63
CA LEU A 211 0.37 -13.80 -2.81
C LEU A 211 0.07 -13.75 -1.31
N ALA A 212 -1.20 -13.95 -0.94
CA ALA A 212 -1.66 -13.94 0.44
C ALA A 212 -1.89 -15.36 0.97
N HIS A 213 -1.68 -15.58 2.27
CA HIS A 213 -2.17 -16.77 2.96
C HIS A 213 -3.71 -16.85 2.89
N HIS A 214 -4.27 -18.06 2.85
CA HIS A 214 -5.71 -18.27 2.74
C HIS A 214 -6.53 -17.67 3.88
N ASP A 215 -5.94 -17.44 5.06
CA ASP A 215 -6.62 -16.75 6.17
C ASP A 215 -7.06 -15.33 5.79
N TYR A 216 -6.31 -14.64 4.92
CA TYR A 216 -6.71 -13.32 4.43
C TYR A 216 -7.91 -13.43 3.49
N ALA A 217 -8.00 -14.50 2.67
CA ALA A 217 -9.21 -14.79 1.92
C ALA A 217 -10.39 -15.09 2.87
N GLU A 218 -10.18 -15.80 3.98
CA GLU A 218 -11.22 -15.99 4.99
C GLU A 218 -11.63 -14.67 5.64
N GLN A 219 -10.68 -13.80 6.00
CA GLN A 219 -10.93 -12.47 6.54
C GLN A 219 -11.85 -11.66 5.62
N PHE A 220 -11.49 -11.52 4.34
CA PHE A 220 -12.22 -10.65 3.41
C PHE A 220 -13.50 -11.26 2.85
N LEU A 221 -13.55 -12.56 2.60
CA LEU A 221 -14.72 -13.18 1.97
C LEU A 221 -15.82 -13.49 2.99
N ASN A 222 -15.50 -13.65 4.28
CA ASN A 222 -16.49 -13.94 5.32
C ASN A 222 -17.30 -12.68 5.69
N ASP A 223 -18.61 -12.72 5.44
CA ASP A 223 -19.55 -11.63 5.65
C ASP A 223 -19.72 -11.21 7.13
N ARG A 224 -19.30 -12.06 8.08
CA ARG A 224 -19.25 -11.74 9.50
C ARG A 224 -17.97 -11.03 9.93
N LYS A 225 -16.96 -10.97 9.07
CA LYS A 225 -15.67 -10.30 9.34
C LYS A 225 -15.55 -9.00 8.52
N VAL A 226 -15.90 -9.07 7.24
CA VAL A 226 -15.77 -7.93 6.32
C VAL A 226 -16.99 -7.84 5.41
N HIS A 227 -17.55 -6.64 5.29
CA HIS A 227 -18.58 -6.31 4.32
C HIS A 227 -17.96 -5.62 3.09
N LEU A 228 -18.14 -6.25 1.92
CA LEU A 228 -17.64 -5.77 0.63
C LEU A 228 -18.80 -5.53 -0.35
N PRO A 229 -19.55 -4.41 -0.23
CA PRO A 229 -20.75 -4.18 -1.04
C PRO A 229 -20.48 -4.04 -2.55
N HIS A 230 -19.28 -3.62 -2.94
CA HIS A 230 -18.94 -3.34 -4.35
C HIS A 230 -17.85 -4.25 -4.94
N LEU A 231 -17.51 -5.36 -4.28
CA LEU A 231 -16.50 -6.29 -4.78
C LEU A 231 -16.94 -6.89 -6.12
N THR A 232 -16.24 -6.56 -7.19
CA THR A 232 -16.53 -7.05 -8.55
C THR A 232 -15.36 -7.82 -9.15
N LYS A 233 -14.13 -7.61 -8.67
CA LYS A 233 -12.93 -8.31 -9.12
C LYS A 233 -12.22 -8.97 -7.94
N LEU A 234 -11.94 -10.26 -8.06
CA LEU A 234 -11.19 -11.05 -7.09
C LEU A 234 -10.04 -11.77 -7.80
N THR A 235 -8.82 -11.59 -7.31
CA THR A 235 -7.67 -12.44 -7.67
C THR A 235 -7.30 -13.29 -6.46
N VAL A 236 -7.22 -14.61 -6.61
CA VAL A 236 -6.92 -15.56 -5.52
C VAL A 236 -6.45 -16.90 -6.08
N TYR A 237 -5.65 -17.65 -5.33
CA TYR A 237 -5.39 -19.07 -5.66
C TYR A 237 -6.67 -19.91 -5.56
N TYR A 238 -6.90 -20.76 -6.55
CA TYR A 238 -8.08 -21.64 -6.56
C TYR A 238 -8.14 -22.57 -5.33
N HIS A 239 -6.98 -23.08 -4.89
CA HIS A 239 -6.89 -23.94 -3.72
C HIS A 239 -7.35 -23.23 -2.43
N ASP A 240 -6.88 -22.01 -2.22
CA ASP A 240 -7.23 -21.21 -1.04
C ASP A 240 -8.70 -20.84 -1.04
N LEU A 241 -9.24 -20.51 -2.21
CA LEU A 241 -10.66 -20.27 -2.38
C LEU A 241 -11.49 -21.52 -2.04
N LYS A 242 -11.06 -22.72 -2.46
CA LYS A 242 -11.72 -23.97 -2.06
C LYS A 242 -11.69 -24.21 -0.55
N ILE A 243 -10.57 -23.92 0.12
CA ILE A 243 -10.46 -24.05 1.58
C ILE A 243 -11.48 -23.14 2.27
N VAL A 244 -11.44 -21.84 1.96
CA VAL A 244 -12.23 -20.81 2.63
C VAL A 244 -13.74 -20.99 2.39
N THR A 245 -14.11 -21.40 1.18
CA THR A 245 -15.50 -21.66 0.80
C THR A 245 -15.99 -23.05 1.19
N ARG A 246 -15.13 -23.91 1.76
CA ARG A 246 -15.41 -25.34 2.02
C ARG A 246 -15.95 -26.05 0.78
N ASN A 247 -15.18 -26.00 -0.30
CA ASN A 247 -15.59 -26.45 -1.63
C ASN A 247 -16.90 -25.80 -2.10
N PHE A 248 -17.01 -24.47 -1.97
CA PHE A 248 -18.15 -23.68 -2.44
C PHE A 248 -19.50 -24.00 -1.75
N THR A 249 -19.47 -24.42 -0.49
CA THR A 249 -20.68 -24.73 0.31
C THR A 249 -20.90 -23.77 1.50
N ASN A 250 -19.92 -22.92 1.84
CA ASN A 250 -19.95 -22.09 3.03
C ASN A 250 -20.75 -20.79 2.85
N SER A 251 -22.02 -20.77 3.27
CA SER A 251 -22.91 -19.60 3.12
C SER A 251 -22.33 -18.26 3.60
N ARG A 252 -21.46 -18.25 4.62
CA ARG A 252 -20.82 -17.02 5.15
C ARG A 252 -19.88 -16.33 4.16
N THR A 253 -19.25 -17.07 3.26
CA THR A 253 -18.35 -16.46 2.27
C THR A 253 -19.04 -16.18 0.93
N ARG A 254 -20.20 -16.81 0.71
CA ARG A 254 -21.02 -16.66 -0.49
C ARG A 254 -21.49 -15.22 -0.72
N PHE A 255 -21.85 -14.50 0.33
CA PHE A 255 -22.40 -13.14 0.20
C PHE A 255 -21.43 -12.13 -0.44
N ASN A 256 -20.13 -12.20 -0.13
CA ASN A 256 -19.13 -11.37 -0.80
C ASN A 256 -18.78 -11.93 -2.18
N CYS A 257 -18.72 -13.26 -2.34
CA CYS A 257 -18.39 -13.91 -3.60
C CYS A 257 -19.43 -13.69 -4.71
N MET A 258 -20.72 -13.67 -4.38
CA MET A 258 -21.79 -13.56 -5.38
C MET A 258 -21.78 -12.25 -6.20
N LYS A 259 -21.08 -11.23 -5.69
CA LYS A 259 -20.94 -9.91 -6.32
C LYS A 259 -19.81 -9.87 -7.36
N VAL A 260 -18.91 -10.85 -7.33
CA VAL A 260 -17.73 -10.93 -8.21
C VAL A 260 -18.16 -11.22 -9.64
N LYS A 261 -17.72 -10.37 -10.56
CA LYS A 261 -17.93 -10.44 -12.02
C LYS A 261 -16.67 -10.82 -12.77
N GLN A 262 -15.51 -10.67 -12.13
CA GLN A 262 -14.23 -11.07 -12.66
C GLN A 262 -13.45 -11.83 -11.59
N LEU A 263 -13.26 -13.13 -11.82
CA LEU A 263 -12.47 -14.00 -10.95
C LEU A 263 -11.19 -14.42 -11.67
N ASN A 264 -10.05 -13.96 -11.17
CA ASN A 264 -8.73 -14.35 -11.64
C ASN A 264 -8.20 -15.46 -10.73
N LEU A 265 -8.24 -16.70 -11.21
CA LEU A 265 -7.72 -17.85 -10.48
C LEU A 265 -6.26 -18.11 -10.83
N CYS A 266 -5.40 -17.96 -9.81
CA CYS A 266 -4.01 -18.37 -9.89
C CYS A 266 -3.97 -19.90 -9.84
N CYS A 267 -3.27 -20.52 -10.79
CA CYS A 267 -3.33 -21.96 -11.11
C CYS A 267 -4.72 -22.42 -11.60
N LYS A 268 -4.95 -22.28 -12.92
CA LYS A 268 -6.23 -22.61 -13.57
C LYS A 268 -6.55 -24.10 -13.47
N THR A 269 -7.78 -24.41 -13.09
CA THR A 269 -8.43 -25.69 -13.47
C THR A 269 -9.38 -25.42 -14.63
N SER A 270 -9.39 -26.31 -15.63
CA SER A 270 -10.15 -26.09 -16.87
C SER A 270 -11.67 -26.32 -16.73
N ILE A 271 -12.11 -26.94 -15.62
CA ILE A 271 -13.50 -27.30 -15.36
C ILE A 271 -13.80 -27.02 -13.87
N HIS A 272 -14.96 -26.43 -13.60
CA HIS A 272 -15.45 -26.14 -12.25
C HIS A 272 -16.79 -26.85 -11.99
N SER A 273 -17.11 -27.13 -10.72
CA SER A 273 -18.37 -27.78 -10.31
C SER A 273 -19.57 -26.85 -10.46
N GLU A 274 -20.78 -27.40 -10.41
CA GLU A 274 -22.01 -26.58 -10.35
C GLU A 274 -22.04 -25.67 -9.11
N ASP A 275 -21.56 -26.17 -7.96
CA ASP A 275 -21.44 -25.39 -6.73
C ASP A 275 -20.57 -24.14 -6.91
N PHE A 276 -19.51 -24.23 -7.73
CA PHE A 276 -18.66 -23.07 -8.04
C PHE A 276 -19.45 -21.99 -8.76
N TYR A 277 -20.19 -22.33 -9.81
CA TYR A 277 -21.01 -21.37 -10.55
C TYR A 277 -22.18 -20.83 -9.70
N ALA A 278 -22.73 -21.64 -8.80
CA ALA A 278 -23.72 -21.19 -7.82
C ALA A 278 -23.15 -20.22 -6.77
N TYR A 279 -21.83 -20.25 -6.55
CA TYR A 279 -21.08 -19.34 -5.69
C TYR A 279 -20.76 -18.01 -6.37
N PHE A 280 -20.53 -18.05 -7.67
CA PHE A 280 -20.16 -16.91 -8.50
C PHE A 280 -21.14 -16.75 -9.68
N PRO A 281 -22.42 -16.47 -9.42
CA PRO A 281 -23.47 -16.42 -10.44
C PRO A 281 -23.33 -15.28 -11.46
N SER A 282 -22.38 -14.36 -11.25
CA SER A 282 -22.15 -13.20 -12.12
C SER A 282 -20.90 -13.33 -13.01
N LEU A 283 -20.22 -14.48 -13.00
CA LEU A 283 -19.12 -14.82 -13.92
C LEU A 283 -19.66 -15.28 -15.28
#